data_AF-A0AAV3XIC2-F1
#
_entry.id   AF-A0AAV3XIC2-F1
#
_cell.length_a   1.000
_cell.length_b   1.000
_cell.length_c   1.000
_cell.angle_alpha   90.00
_cell.angle_beta   90.00
_cell.angle_gamma   90.00
#
_symmetry.space_group_name_H-M   'P 1'
#
loop_
_entity.id
_entity.type
_entity.pdbx_description
1 polymer ?
#
loop_
_entity_poly.entity_id
_entity_poly.type
_entity_poly.pdbx_seq_one_letter_code
_entity_poly.pdbx_strand_id
1 'polypeptide(L)'
;MTQIIPEIETISEIAELREEIISKRESGEVMLEIKKIIPRGNFDDENIMALVDSFVLQLGFSGIGDRWKQINRESAQKILNFLLAKNLAYSEESIAITDAETIADRFMSLFKDNCQFFTNAIFNHNYSRLAEWDSITESTFDTGVVIVSNERIGILWVQDED
;
A
#
# COMPACT_ATOMS: atom_id res chain seq x y z
N MET A 1 -5.12 -23.19 0.51
CA MET A 1 -5.08 -21.72 0.37
C MET A 1 -4.55 -21.12 1.66
N THR A 2 -3.57 -20.23 1.53
CA THR A 2 -3.05 -19.39 2.61
C THR A 2 -4.20 -18.60 3.25
N GLN A 3 -4.20 -18.47 4.57
CA GLN A 3 -5.24 -17.74 5.28
C GLN A 3 -4.74 -16.35 5.67
N ILE A 4 -5.57 -15.34 5.46
CA ILE A 4 -5.34 -13.96 5.90
C ILE A 4 -6.31 -13.70 7.06
N ILE A 5 -5.79 -13.26 8.20
CA ILE A 5 -6.59 -12.94 9.38
C ILE A 5 -6.25 -11.56 9.93
N PRO A 6 -7.14 -10.90 10.68
CA PRO A 6 -6.83 -9.62 11.33
C PRO A 6 -5.57 -9.71 12.21
N GLU A 7 -4.73 -8.69 12.15
CA GLU A 7 -3.57 -8.56 13.03
C GLU A 7 -4.02 -8.04 14.40
N ILE A 8 -3.71 -8.77 15.48
CA ILE A 8 -4.14 -8.43 16.84
C ILE A 8 -2.97 -7.89 17.69
N GLU A 9 -1.73 -8.28 17.38
CA GLU A 9 -0.57 -7.97 18.23
C GLU A 9 -0.07 -6.53 18.06
N THR A 10 -0.33 -5.91 16.91
CA THR A 10 0.11 -4.53 16.61
C THR A 10 -1.05 -3.58 16.34
N ILE A 11 -2.26 -3.89 16.85
CA ILE A 11 -3.45 -3.05 16.66
C ILE A 11 -3.18 -1.61 17.12
N SER A 12 -2.47 -1.40 18.25
CA SER A 12 -2.18 -0.04 18.76
C SER A 12 -1.28 0.74 17.81
N GLU A 13 -0.15 0.17 17.39
CA GLU A 13 0.79 0.84 16.47
C GLU A 13 0.16 1.12 15.10
N ILE A 14 -0.64 0.19 14.58
CA ILE A 14 -1.36 0.35 13.31
C ILE A 14 -2.44 1.44 13.43
N ALA A 15 -3.18 1.45 14.53
CA ALA A 15 -4.20 2.46 14.79
C ALA A 15 -3.59 3.85 14.93
N GLU A 16 -2.50 3.98 15.70
CA GLU A 16 -1.76 5.24 15.86
C GLU A 16 -1.24 5.76 14.53
N LEU A 17 -0.66 4.88 13.69
CA LEU A 17 -0.19 5.26 12.37
C LEU A 17 -1.34 5.72 11.46
N ARG A 18 -2.49 5.04 11.52
CA ARG A 18 -3.67 5.40 10.75
C ARG A 18 -4.24 6.75 11.20
N GLU A 19 -4.36 6.97 12.51
CA GLU A 19 -4.81 8.24 13.08
C GLU A 19 -3.87 9.39 12.69
N GLU A 20 -2.56 9.18 12.71
CA GLU A 20 -1.59 10.19 12.28
C GLU A 20 -1.78 10.58 10.81
N ILE A 21 -1.92 9.60 9.91
CA ILE A 21 -2.17 9.85 8.48
C ILE A 21 -3.44 10.67 8.30
N ILE A 22 -4.54 10.26 8.94
CA ILE A 22 -5.82 10.94 8.86
C ILE A 22 -5.73 12.36 9.44
N SER A 23 -4.98 12.55 10.53
CA SER A 23 -4.85 13.86 11.19
C SER A 23 -4.05 14.88 10.38
N LYS A 24 -3.12 14.41 9.55
CA LYS A 24 -2.22 15.27 8.77
C LYS A 24 -2.74 15.53 7.36
N ARG A 25 -3.45 14.56 6.76
CA ARG A 25 -3.87 14.66 5.36
C ARG A 25 -5.23 15.35 5.24
N GLU A 26 -5.27 16.47 4.51
CA GLU A 26 -6.49 17.27 4.33
C GLU A 26 -7.29 16.90 3.06
N SER A 27 -6.74 16.07 2.18
CA SER A 27 -7.36 15.71 0.89
C SER A 27 -7.09 14.24 0.53
N GLY A 28 -8.01 13.60 -0.18
CA GLY A 28 -7.87 12.20 -0.56
C GLY A 28 -8.16 11.21 0.58
N GLU A 29 -8.72 10.06 0.24
CA GLU A 29 -8.93 8.98 1.20
C GLU A 29 -7.69 8.08 1.25
N VAL A 30 -7.17 7.82 2.45
CA VAL A 30 -6.07 6.87 2.65
C VAL A 30 -6.57 5.61 3.35
N MET A 31 -6.45 4.49 2.67
CA MET A 31 -6.64 3.17 3.25
C MET A 31 -5.30 2.64 3.74
N LEU A 32 -5.20 2.37 5.05
CA LEU A 32 -4.09 1.63 5.64
C LEU A 32 -4.64 0.40 6.33
N GLU A 33 -4.22 -0.79 5.93
CA GLU A 33 -4.62 -2.05 6.56
C GLU A 33 -3.47 -3.06 6.56
N ILE A 34 -3.32 -3.81 7.65
CA ILE A 34 -2.32 -4.86 7.79
C ILE A 34 -2.98 -6.09 8.41
N LYS A 35 -2.73 -7.25 7.81
CA LYS A 35 -3.25 -8.55 8.24
C LYS A 35 -2.13 -9.56 8.38
N LYS A 36 -2.34 -10.55 9.23
CA LYS A 36 -1.45 -11.70 9.38
C LYS A 36 -1.68 -12.71 8.27
N ILE A 37 -0.58 -13.26 7.79
CA ILE A 37 -0.57 -14.40 6.88
C ILE A 37 -0.30 -15.67 7.70
N ILE A 38 -1.16 -16.68 7.54
CA ILE A 38 -0.93 -18.03 8.06
C ILE A 38 -0.58 -18.92 6.87
N PRO A 39 0.71 -19.27 6.69
CA PRO A 39 1.14 -20.12 5.58
C PRO A 39 0.55 -21.52 5.75
N ARG A 40 0.00 -22.09 4.66
CA ARG A 40 -0.33 -23.50 4.57
C ARG A 40 0.52 -24.16 3.47
N GLY A 41 1.84 -24.08 3.58
CA GLY A 41 2.81 -24.62 2.61
C GLY A 41 4.00 -23.69 2.36
N ASN A 42 4.88 -24.07 1.43
CA ASN A 42 5.91 -23.17 0.89
C ASN A 42 5.23 -22.12 0.01
N PHE A 43 5.63 -20.84 0.13
CA PHE A 43 5.18 -19.79 -0.78
C PHE A 43 5.93 -19.95 -2.11
N ASP A 44 5.26 -20.51 -3.10
CA ASP A 44 5.63 -20.41 -4.50
C ASP A 44 5.19 -19.03 -5.05
N ASP A 45 6.02 -18.41 -5.90
CA ASP A 45 5.77 -17.08 -6.48
C ASP A 45 4.42 -17.02 -7.24
N GLU A 46 3.98 -18.15 -7.81
CA GLU A 46 2.71 -18.29 -8.54
C GLU A 46 1.47 -18.06 -7.62
N ASN A 47 1.64 -18.10 -6.31
CA ASN A 47 0.57 -17.91 -5.31
C ASN A 47 0.49 -16.47 -4.78
N ILE A 48 1.51 -15.64 -5.00
CA ILE A 48 1.59 -14.32 -4.36
C ILE A 48 0.61 -13.33 -4.97
N MET A 49 0.44 -13.31 -6.30
CA MET A 49 -0.55 -12.43 -6.92
C MET A 49 -1.97 -12.80 -6.51
N ALA A 50 -2.28 -14.10 -6.41
CA ALA A 50 -3.55 -14.57 -5.89
C ALA A 50 -3.77 -14.19 -4.42
N LEU A 51 -2.69 -14.17 -3.62
CA LEU A 51 -2.72 -13.69 -2.23
C LEU A 51 -3.00 -12.18 -2.17
N VAL A 52 -2.35 -11.37 -3.00
CA VAL A 52 -2.56 -9.93 -3.10
C VAL A 52 -4.00 -9.63 -3.53
N ASP A 53 -4.50 -10.27 -4.58
CA ASP A 53 -5.88 -10.13 -5.01
C ASP A 53 -6.87 -10.55 -3.91
N SER A 54 -6.65 -11.70 -3.27
CA SER A 54 -7.47 -12.14 -2.15
C SER A 54 -7.46 -11.15 -0.98
N PHE A 55 -6.33 -10.48 -0.74
CA PHE A 55 -6.22 -9.49 0.32
C PHE A 55 -7.04 -8.25 0.00
N VAL A 56 -6.86 -7.64 -1.18
CA VAL A 56 -7.59 -6.42 -1.56
C VAL A 56 -9.08 -6.67 -1.71
N LEU A 57 -9.49 -7.86 -2.18
CA LEU A 57 -10.90 -8.29 -2.21
C LEU A 57 -11.54 -8.30 -0.81
N GLN A 58 -10.80 -8.70 0.23
CA GLN A 58 -11.31 -8.63 1.60
C GLN A 58 -11.48 -7.20 2.13
N LEU A 59 -10.87 -6.21 1.47
CA LEU A 59 -11.02 -4.79 1.77
C LEU A 59 -12.16 -4.15 0.97
N GLY A 60 -12.79 -4.89 0.06
CA GLY A 60 -13.84 -4.39 -0.83
C GLY A 60 -13.31 -3.84 -2.16
N PHE A 61 -12.03 -4.01 -2.48
CA PHE A 61 -11.42 -3.60 -3.75
C PHE A 61 -11.44 -4.72 -4.79
N SER A 62 -11.15 -4.40 -6.04
CA SER A 62 -11.05 -5.34 -7.14
C SER A 62 -9.64 -5.92 -7.27
N GLY A 63 -9.53 -7.22 -7.57
CA GLY A 63 -8.26 -7.83 -7.96
C GLY A 63 -7.87 -7.51 -9.40
N ILE A 64 -6.57 -7.42 -9.68
CA ILE A 64 -6.05 -7.11 -11.02
C ILE A 64 -5.12 -8.19 -11.59
N GLY A 65 -4.91 -9.29 -10.85
CA GLY A 65 -4.15 -10.46 -11.30
C GLY A 65 -2.74 -10.10 -11.75
N ASP A 66 -2.32 -10.60 -12.91
CA ASP A 66 -0.97 -10.40 -13.44
C ASP A 66 -0.64 -8.94 -13.82
N ARG A 67 -1.58 -8.01 -13.64
CA ARG A 67 -1.35 -6.58 -13.90
C ARG A 67 -0.61 -5.87 -12.77
N TRP A 68 -0.57 -6.45 -11.56
CA TRP A 68 0.28 -5.96 -10.46
C TRP A 68 1.72 -5.78 -10.90
N LYS A 69 2.32 -4.64 -10.56
CA LYS A 69 3.73 -4.35 -10.81
C LYS A 69 4.53 -4.67 -9.55
N GLN A 70 5.37 -5.70 -9.63
CA GLN A 70 6.35 -5.96 -8.56
C GLN A 70 7.45 -4.90 -8.62
N ILE A 71 7.75 -4.31 -7.48
CA ILE A 71 8.75 -3.24 -7.33
C ILE A 71 9.74 -3.57 -6.21
N ASN A 72 10.87 -2.87 -6.19
CA ASN A 72 11.83 -3.00 -5.09
C ASN A 72 11.49 -2.08 -3.91
N ARG A 73 12.14 -2.32 -2.75
CA ARG A 73 11.90 -1.57 -1.51
C ARG A 73 12.13 -0.06 -1.68
N GLU A 74 13.17 0.36 -2.40
CA GLU A 74 13.47 1.77 -2.63
C GLU A 74 12.36 2.46 -3.43
N SER A 75 11.83 1.78 -4.45
CA SER A 75 10.74 2.28 -5.28
C SER A 75 9.44 2.38 -4.49
N ALA A 76 9.15 1.37 -3.67
CA ALA A 76 8.01 1.39 -2.75
C ALA A 76 8.08 2.58 -1.78
N GLN A 77 9.25 2.85 -1.18
CA GLN A 77 9.46 4.00 -0.31
C GLN A 77 9.17 5.32 -1.04
N LYS A 78 9.73 5.51 -2.23
CA LYS A 78 9.52 6.75 -3.00
C LYS A 78 8.06 6.96 -3.38
N ILE A 79 7.36 5.88 -3.75
CA ILE A 79 5.92 5.92 -4.03
C ILE A 79 5.18 6.34 -2.77
N LEU A 80 5.40 5.69 -1.62
CA LEU A 80 4.73 6.03 -0.37
C LEU A 80 4.97 7.49 0.05
N ASN A 81 6.21 7.97 -0.06
CA ASN A 81 6.55 9.36 0.22
C ASN A 81 5.77 10.32 -0.69
N PHE A 82 5.71 10.04 -2.00
CA PHE A 82 4.95 10.83 -2.97
C PHE A 82 3.46 10.83 -2.63
N LEU A 83 2.89 9.64 -2.41
CA LEU A 83 1.47 9.47 -2.14
C LEU A 83 1.04 10.15 -0.86
N LEU A 84 1.86 10.10 0.19
CA LEU A 84 1.55 10.74 1.46
C LEU A 84 1.71 12.27 1.37
N ALA A 85 2.77 12.75 0.72
CA ALA A 85 3.07 14.17 0.59
C ALA A 85 2.14 14.92 -0.37
N LYS A 86 1.49 14.24 -1.31
CA LYS A 86 0.73 14.89 -2.39
C LYS A 86 -0.64 14.29 -2.66
N ASN A 87 -1.54 15.10 -3.20
CA ASN A 87 -2.74 14.58 -3.88
C ASN A 87 -2.39 14.04 -5.28
N LEU A 88 -3.18 13.10 -5.78
CA LEU A 88 -3.00 12.42 -7.06
C LEU A 88 -3.46 13.26 -8.25
N ALA A 89 -4.56 14.02 -8.08
CA ALA A 89 -5.17 14.79 -9.17
C ALA A 89 -4.31 15.99 -9.59
N TYR A 90 -3.82 16.78 -8.63
CA TYR A 90 -3.13 18.05 -8.90
C TYR A 90 -1.68 18.09 -8.40
N SER A 91 -1.21 17.04 -7.74
CA SER A 91 0.13 16.97 -7.11
C SER A 91 0.39 18.13 -6.12
N GLU A 92 -0.66 18.67 -5.51
CA GLU A 92 -0.54 19.69 -4.47
C GLU A 92 -0.06 19.04 -3.17
N GLU A 93 0.73 19.79 -2.40
CA GLU A 93 1.27 19.33 -1.14
C GLU A 93 0.13 19.15 -0.12
N SER A 94 -0.01 17.93 0.40
CA SER A 94 -0.95 17.62 1.46
C SER A 94 -0.29 17.61 2.84
N ILE A 95 0.92 17.05 2.96
CA ILE A 95 1.73 17.05 4.19
C ILE A 95 3.19 17.31 3.85
N ALA A 96 3.96 17.82 4.81
CA ALA A 96 5.38 18.04 4.63
C ALA A 96 6.11 16.73 4.27
N ILE A 97 7.04 16.79 3.30
CA ILE A 97 7.75 15.59 2.81
C ILE A 97 8.48 14.82 3.93
N THR A 98 8.99 15.51 4.95
CA THR A 98 9.65 14.89 6.10
C THR A 98 8.69 14.07 6.97
N ASP A 99 7.44 14.52 7.09
CA ASP A 99 6.38 13.78 7.78
C ASP A 99 5.98 12.55 6.95
N ALA A 100 5.84 12.73 5.63
CA ALA A 100 5.55 11.63 4.70
C ALA A 100 6.63 10.53 4.75
N GLU A 101 7.91 10.91 4.73
CA GLU A 101 9.05 10.00 4.89
C GLU A 101 8.97 9.24 6.22
N THR A 102 8.72 9.94 7.32
CA THR A 102 8.62 9.33 8.66
C THR A 102 7.48 8.31 8.75
N ILE A 103 6.31 8.66 8.20
CA ILE A 103 5.13 7.78 8.18
C ILE A 103 5.39 6.56 7.28
N ALA A 104 5.96 6.75 6.10
CA ALA A 104 6.29 5.67 5.17
C ALA A 104 7.32 4.70 5.79
N ASP A 105 8.36 5.22 6.44
CA ASP A 105 9.35 4.42 7.15
C ASP A 105 8.70 3.58 8.26
N ARG A 106 7.82 4.20 9.05
CA ARG A 106 7.09 3.50 10.11
C ARG A 106 6.21 2.39 9.53
N PHE A 107 5.44 2.67 8.48
CA PHE A 107 4.62 1.66 7.81
C PHE A 107 5.47 0.48 7.32
N MET A 108 6.56 0.75 6.61
CA MET A 108 7.44 -0.28 6.07
C MET A 108 8.21 -1.04 7.16
N SER A 109 8.42 -0.45 8.34
CA SER A 109 9.05 -1.11 9.49
C SER A 109 8.15 -2.17 10.15
N LEU A 110 6.82 -2.12 9.91
CA LEU A 110 5.88 -3.13 10.39
C LEU A 110 6.02 -4.48 9.68
N PHE A 111 6.84 -4.56 8.63
CA PHE A 111 7.10 -5.78 7.89
C PHE A 111 8.55 -6.22 8.09
N LYS A 112 8.73 -7.44 8.58
CA LYS A 112 10.05 -8.06 8.79
C LYS A 112 10.63 -8.60 7.47
N ASP A 113 11.88 -9.05 7.52
CA ASP A 113 12.72 -9.47 6.39
C ASP A 113 12.00 -10.26 5.26
N ASN A 114 12.57 -10.17 4.05
CA ASN A 114 12.08 -10.79 2.81
C ASN A 114 10.69 -10.32 2.37
N CYS A 115 10.53 -9.00 2.29
CA CYS A 115 9.32 -8.38 1.75
C CYS A 115 9.32 -8.36 0.21
N GLN A 116 8.15 -8.59 -0.38
CA GLN A 116 7.83 -8.28 -1.76
C GLN A 116 6.86 -7.09 -1.81
N PHE A 117 7.02 -6.23 -2.81
CA PHE A 117 6.27 -4.99 -2.92
C PHE A 117 5.55 -4.95 -4.26
N PHE A 118 4.29 -4.52 -4.23
CA PHE A 118 3.43 -4.46 -5.41
C PHE A 118 2.72 -3.11 -5.49
N THR A 119 2.52 -2.62 -6.70
CA THR A 119 1.70 -1.44 -7.00
C THR A 119 0.87 -1.69 -8.24
N ASN A 120 -0.21 -0.93 -8.44
CA ASN A 120 -1.03 -1.00 -9.66
C ASN A 120 -0.56 -0.04 -10.76
N ALA A 121 0.48 0.76 -10.50
CA ALA A 121 0.80 1.92 -11.31
C ALA A 121 2.21 1.95 -11.88
N ILE A 122 2.36 2.72 -12.95
CA ILE A 122 3.63 3.15 -13.53
C ILE A 122 3.84 4.61 -13.15
N PHE A 123 5.05 4.93 -12.68
CA PHE A 123 5.43 6.28 -12.31
C PHE A 123 6.57 6.81 -13.18
N ASN A 124 6.54 8.12 -13.44
CA ASN A 124 7.57 8.84 -14.15
C ASN A 124 8.38 9.75 -13.20
N HIS A 125 9.46 10.33 -13.73
CA HIS A 125 10.30 11.31 -13.02
C HIS A 125 10.75 10.82 -11.63
N ASN A 126 11.27 9.58 -11.55
CA ASN A 126 11.72 8.97 -10.29
C ASN A 126 10.61 8.95 -9.22
N TYR A 127 9.44 8.42 -9.57
CA TYR A 127 8.29 8.22 -8.68
C TYR A 127 7.62 9.50 -8.16
N SER A 128 7.88 10.64 -8.81
CA SER A 128 7.26 11.92 -8.43
C SER A 128 6.01 12.28 -9.24
N ARG A 129 5.59 11.39 -10.17
CA ARG A 129 4.39 11.59 -10.99
C ARG A 129 3.77 10.26 -11.38
N LEU A 130 2.47 10.12 -11.13
CA LEU A 130 1.66 9.01 -11.62
C LEU A 130 1.48 9.13 -13.15
N ALA A 131 1.70 8.05 -13.89
CA ALA A 131 1.61 8.04 -15.35
C ALA A 131 0.44 7.20 -15.86
N GLU A 132 0.34 5.96 -15.38
CA GLU A 132 -0.68 4.99 -15.77
C GLU A 132 -0.99 4.10 -14.55
N TRP A 133 -2.23 3.63 -14.39
CA TRP A 133 -2.61 2.73 -13.31
C TRP A 133 -3.74 1.78 -13.73
N ASP A 134 -3.73 0.59 -13.14
CA ASP A 134 -4.83 -0.37 -13.17
C ASP A 134 -5.67 -0.20 -11.91
N SER A 135 -6.76 0.57 -11.98
CA SER A 135 -7.59 0.89 -10.82
C SER A 135 -8.11 -0.37 -10.08
N ILE A 136 -8.06 -0.34 -8.75
CA ILE A 136 -8.67 -1.38 -7.90
C ILE A 136 -9.91 -0.88 -7.15
N THR A 137 -10.23 0.41 -7.28
CA THR A 137 -11.37 1.06 -6.62
C THR A 137 -12.30 1.71 -7.66
N GLU A 138 -13.32 2.45 -7.22
CA GLU A 138 -14.22 3.20 -8.12
C GLU A 138 -13.79 4.66 -8.27
N SER A 139 -12.66 5.06 -7.67
CA SER A 139 -12.18 6.44 -7.68
C SER A 139 -11.51 6.82 -8.99
N THR A 140 -11.55 8.10 -9.32
CA THR A 140 -10.93 8.64 -10.53
C THR A 140 -9.42 8.34 -10.55
N PHE A 141 -8.75 8.53 -9.42
CA PHE A 141 -7.34 8.17 -9.23
C PHE A 141 -7.19 7.30 -8.00
N ASP A 142 -6.55 6.14 -8.16
CA ASP A 142 -6.20 5.30 -7.03
C ASP A 142 -4.88 4.59 -7.27
N THR A 143 -4.01 4.63 -6.27
CA THR A 143 -2.73 3.92 -6.31
C THR A 143 -2.19 3.75 -4.91
N GLY A 144 -1.26 2.82 -4.78
CA GLY A 144 -0.61 2.56 -3.51
C GLY A 144 0.46 1.50 -3.60
N VAL A 145 0.83 1.00 -2.43
CA VAL A 145 1.76 -0.10 -2.28
C VAL A 145 1.12 -1.18 -1.41
N VAL A 146 1.17 -2.41 -1.91
CA VAL A 146 0.94 -3.62 -1.13
C VAL A 146 2.29 -4.22 -0.76
N ILE A 147 2.47 -4.55 0.52
CA ILE A 147 3.67 -5.20 1.06
C ILE A 147 3.29 -6.60 1.50
N VAL A 148 4.05 -7.60 1.06
CA VAL A 148 3.90 -9.00 1.45
C VAL A 148 5.20 -9.47 2.07
N SER A 149 5.16 -9.88 3.34
CA SER A 149 6.24 -10.60 4.01
C SER A 149 5.79 -12.04 4.31
N ASN A 150 6.61 -12.82 4.99
CA ASN A 150 6.24 -14.19 5.37
C ASN A 150 5.08 -14.25 6.39
N GLU A 151 4.94 -13.23 7.25
CA GLU A 151 4.00 -13.21 8.37
C GLU A 151 2.86 -12.21 8.18
N ARG A 152 3.01 -11.24 7.27
CA ARG A 152 2.10 -10.10 7.12
C ARG A 152 1.89 -9.71 5.68
N ILE A 153 0.68 -9.29 5.37
CA ILE A 153 0.32 -8.55 4.17
C ILE A 153 -0.31 -7.23 4.59
N GLY A 154 -0.01 -6.14 3.90
CA GLY A 154 -0.67 -4.89 4.15
C GLY A 154 -0.62 -3.93 2.98
N ILE A 155 -1.41 -2.88 3.07
CA ILE A 155 -1.61 -1.89 2.01
C ILE A 155 -1.57 -0.50 2.61
N LEU A 156 -0.99 0.42 1.85
CA LEU A 156 -1.25 1.85 1.97
C LEU A 156 -1.71 2.32 0.59
N TRP A 157 -2.98 2.71 0.50
CA TRP A 157 -3.66 3.08 -0.73
C TRP A 157 -4.23 4.47 -0.62
N VAL A 158 -4.06 5.29 -1.65
CA VAL A 158 -4.67 6.62 -1.76
C VAL A 158 -5.72 6.59 -2.85
N GLN A 159 -6.87 7.17 -2.58
CA GLN A 159 -7.98 7.38 -3.51
C GLN A 159 -8.31 8.86 -3.57
N ASP A 160 -8.32 9.43 -4.78
CA ASP A 160 -8.66 10.83 -5.03
C ASP A 160 -9.69 10.93 -6.17
N GLU A 161 -10.53 11.96 -6.08
CA GLU A 161 -11.44 12.39 -7.14
C GLU A 161 -10.94 13.71 -7.76
N ASP A 162 -11.36 13.99 -9.00
CA ASP A 162 -11.13 15.28 -9.68
C ASP A 162 -11.90 16.45 -9.03
#